data_AF-A0A5C6DSD0-F1
#
_entry.id   AF-A0A5C6DSD0-F1
#
_cell.length_a   1.000
_cell.length_b   1.000
_cell.length_c   1.000
_cell.angle_alpha   90.00
_cell.angle_beta   90.00
_cell.angle_gamma   90.00
#
_symmetry.space_group_name_H-M   'P 1'
#
loop_
_entity.id
_entity.type
_entity.pdbx_description
1 polymer ?
#
loop_
_entity_poly.entity_id
_entity_poly.type
_entity_poly.pdbx_seq_one_letter_code
_entity_poly.pdbx_strand_id
1 'polypeptide(L)'
;MRIPSQFNEDSLYNRQPGHRIRRAESIQTNRRLIRLSLGLLLVVVVIRQVSKPEFYQPFFSDHQPAPKLVGPSHVSTAIDSSQKVAVEMDRALQTEADWIAAHIPLAEQPVWLAGCLRMKQQGESRQKNDVIDANMNRPESSWMAECFADPSAPIRQHERQGWIEFLNQFPLSVQSKRPETESTERNLRLETLIHALDQLAIGRVVDGGVWSGKDVDALYRFLAEAQYLAEAQNLAEAQYLAEARYTDPLAKRRSTQTDIGPLIGILPLLQQPEVYAGASVSFRGRVARCERQSTPEQSIASNAYGLTHYYRLWLRPLSGTDRPLLAIVPEVPKEVDAVGADNILSEGPPVMVAGRFLKRLAYRSAAGPDLAPVIVGRLVADPTDSERSSSPMTNASEANPTDQPQRLQFTSLFALVTSAFLVGSGLAAILFYRTNAQAKRSRQLRDTSMKDPSTFLNDLASRNE
;
A
#
# COMPACT_ATOMS: atom_id res chain seq x y z
N MET A 1 30.42 -15.77 25.46
CA MET A 1 29.35 -14.84 25.88
C MET A 1 28.01 -15.40 25.42
N ARG A 2 27.12 -15.74 26.36
CA ARG A 2 25.76 -16.26 26.07
C ARG A 2 24.78 -15.08 26.10
N ILE A 3 24.03 -14.90 25.03
CA ILE A 3 22.93 -13.93 24.95
C ILE A 3 21.73 -14.55 25.66
N PRO A 4 21.15 -13.93 26.71
CA PRO A 4 19.95 -14.45 27.34
C PRO A 4 18.74 -14.17 26.43
N SER A 5 18.27 -15.20 25.74
CA SER A 5 16.97 -15.18 25.05
C SER A 5 15.85 -15.28 26.08
N GLN A 6 15.44 -14.14 26.63
CA GLN A 6 14.23 -14.02 27.43
C GLN A 6 13.32 -12.95 26.83
N PHE A 7 12.83 -13.22 25.62
CA PHE A 7 11.54 -12.67 25.19
C PHE A 7 10.48 -13.64 25.69
N ASN A 8 9.91 -13.32 26.86
CA ASN A 8 8.77 -14.04 27.41
C ASN A 8 7.54 -13.79 26.53
N GLU A 9 7.14 -14.81 25.77
CA GLU A 9 5.91 -14.84 24.97
C GLU A 9 4.62 -14.92 25.81
N ASP A 10 4.75 -15.01 27.14
CA ASP A 10 3.64 -15.30 28.06
C ASP A 10 2.89 -14.07 28.62
N SER A 11 3.29 -12.84 28.28
CA SER A 11 2.69 -11.62 28.84
C SER A 11 1.49 -11.05 28.05
N LEU A 12 1.28 -11.45 26.79
CA LEU A 12 0.26 -10.82 25.92
C LEU A 12 -1.10 -11.53 25.89
N TYR A 13 -1.25 -12.66 26.58
CA TYR A 13 -2.55 -13.33 26.69
C TYR A 13 -2.83 -13.67 28.14
N ASN A 14 -3.68 -12.85 28.76
CA ASN A 14 -4.30 -13.16 30.03
C ASN A 14 -5.22 -14.39 29.86
N ARG A 15 -4.64 -15.59 29.84
CA ARG A 15 -5.37 -16.86 29.93
C ARG A 15 -5.82 -17.01 31.38
N GLN A 16 -7.08 -16.68 31.64
CA GLN A 16 -7.78 -17.22 32.81
C GLN A 16 -7.72 -18.76 32.76
N PRO A 17 -7.10 -19.43 33.74
CA PRO A 17 -7.07 -20.87 33.77
C PRO A 17 -8.35 -21.38 34.44
N GLY A 18 -9.28 -21.91 33.64
CA GLY A 18 -10.29 -22.81 34.19
C GLY A 18 -11.70 -22.65 33.64
N HIS A 19 -11.94 -23.03 32.38
CA HIS A 19 -13.24 -23.60 31.99
C HIS A 19 -13.08 -24.59 30.84
N ARG A 20 -13.18 -25.88 31.17
CA ARG A 20 -13.27 -26.98 30.20
C ARG A 20 -14.63 -26.92 29.51
N ILE A 21 -14.70 -26.39 28.29
CA ILE A 21 -15.86 -26.57 27.41
C ILE A 21 -15.43 -27.43 26.22
N ARG A 22 -15.44 -28.75 26.41
CA ARG A 22 -15.47 -29.72 25.31
C ARG A 22 -16.91 -30.17 25.11
N ARG A 23 -17.67 -29.48 24.25
CA ARG A 23 -18.92 -29.94 23.58
C ARG A 23 -19.57 -28.77 22.82
N ALA A 24 -19.01 -28.35 21.68
CA ALA A 24 -19.71 -27.39 20.79
C ALA A 24 -19.31 -27.43 19.30
N GLU A 25 -18.35 -28.24 18.87
CA GLU A 25 -17.86 -28.18 17.48
C GLU A 25 -18.87 -28.64 16.42
N SER A 26 -19.76 -29.60 16.71
CA SER A 26 -20.68 -30.12 15.69
C SER A 26 -21.88 -29.21 15.38
N ILE A 27 -22.19 -28.23 16.24
CA ILE A 27 -23.31 -27.30 16.01
C ILE A 27 -22.88 -26.11 15.14
N GLN A 28 -21.59 -25.75 15.15
CA GLN A 28 -21.09 -24.62 14.37
C GLN A 28 -20.99 -24.93 12.86
N THR A 29 -20.68 -26.18 12.48
CA THR A 29 -20.56 -26.58 11.08
C THR A 29 -21.90 -26.46 10.33
N ASN A 30 -23.02 -26.86 10.96
CA ASN A 30 -24.34 -26.75 10.35
C ASN A 30 -24.80 -25.30 10.18
N ARG A 31 -24.48 -24.41 11.14
CA ARG A 31 -24.77 -22.97 11.00
C ARG A 31 -23.97 -22.33 9.86
N ARG A 32 -22.74 -22.78 9.64
CA ARG A 32 -21.89 -22.32 8.53
C ARG A 32 -22.43 -22.76 7.18
N LEU A 33 -22.91 -24.01 7.06
CA LEU A 33 -23.56 -24.52 5.86
C LEU A 33 -24.86 -23.78 5.52
N ILE A 34 -25.70 -23.48 6.52
CA ILE A 34 -26.94 -22.72 6.32
C ILE A 34 -26.65 -21.29 5.84
N ARG A 35 -25.61 -20.62 6.39
CA ARG A 35 -25.22 -19.28 5.93
C ARG A 35 -24.70 -19.30 4.49
N LEU A 36 -23.92 -20.32 4.13
CA LEU A 36 -23.42 -20.49 2.77
C LEU A 36 -24.55 -20.76 1.77
N SER A 37 -25.51 -21.62 2.11
CA SER A 37 -26.65 -21.90 1.23
C SER A 37 -27.57 -20.69 1.06
N LEU A 38 -27.81 -19.94 2.14
CA LEU A 38 -28.61 -18.71 2.10
C LEU A 38 -27.90 -17.61 1.29
N GLY A 39 -26.58 -17.46 1.46
CA GLY A 39 -25.77 -16.55 0.65
C GLY A 39 -25.78 -16.89 -0.83
N LEU A 40 -25.66 -18.17 -1.18
CA LEU A 40 -25.76 -18.64 -2.56
C LEU A 40 -27.14 -18.32 -3.17
N LEU A 41 -28.21 -18.58 -2.42
CA LEU A 41 -29.57 -18.30 -2.89
C LEU A 41 -29.79 -16.81 -3.11
N LEU A 42 -29.24 -15.95 -2.23
CA LEU A 42 -29.28 -14.50 -2.38
C LEU A 42 -28.50 -14.04 -3.62
N VAL A 43 -27.31 -14.60 -3.88
CA VAL A 43 -26.53 -14.30 -5.09
C VAL A 43 -27.31 -14.68 -6.35
N VAL A 44 -27.95 -15.85 -6.39
CA VAL A 44 -28.78 -16.26 -7.54
C VAL A 44 -29.96 -15.31 -7.76
N VAL A 45 -30.60 -14.84 -6.69
CA VAL A 45 -31.68 -13.85 -6.79
C VAL A 45 -31.16 -12.52 -7.32
N VAL A 46 -30.01 -12.03 -6.82
CA VAL A 46 -29.38 -10.79 -7.30
C VAL A 46 -29.00 -10.91 -8.77
N ILE A 47 -28.35 -12.00 -9.20
CA ILE A 47 -28.00 -12.22 -10.61
C ILE A 47 -29.25 -12.20 -11.49
N ARG A 48 -30.34 -12.82 -11.05
CA ARG A 48 -31.61 -12.85 -11.79
C ARG A 48 -32.32 -11.49 -11.81
N GLN A 49 -32.12 -10.66 -10.80
CA GLN A 49 -32.72 -9.31 -10.73
C GLN A 49 -31.93 -8.31 -11.57
N VAL A 50 -30.60 -8.44 -11.54
CA VAL A 50 -29.65 -7.64 -12.30
C VAL A 50 -29.71 -8.01 -13.79
N SER A 51 -30.04 -9.25 -14.17
CA SER A 51 -30.22 -9.64 -15.58
C SER A 51 -31.45 -9.02 -16.28
N LYS A 52 -32.26 -8.20 -15.59
CA LYS A 52 -33.38 -7.50 -16.22
C LYS A 52 -32.84 -6.31 -17.03
N PRO A 53 -33.14 -6.22 -18.34
CA PRO A 53 -32.61 -5.17 -19.22
C PRO A 53 -33.02 -3.75 -18.79
N GLU A 54 -34.14 -3.62 -18.05
CA GLU A 54 -34.64 -2.35 -17.50
C GLU A 54 -33.64 -1.67 -16.54
N PHE A 55 -32.78 -2.42 -15.83
CA PHE A 55 -31.77 -1.84 -14.93
C PHE A 55 -30.58 -1.22 -15.68
N TYR A 56 -30.33 -1.66 -16.90
CA TYR A 56 -29.18 -1.23 -17.71
C TYR A 56 -29.54 -0.15 -18.74
N GLN A 57 -30.81 -0.04 -19.11
CA GLN A 57 -31.30 0.96 -20.06
C GLN A 57 -30.84 2.41 -19.80
N PRO A 58 -30.84 2.94 -18.55
CA PRO A 58 -30.38 4.32 -18.33
C PRO A 58 -28.86 4.51 -18.53
N PHE A 59 -28.06 3.45 -18.41
CA PHE A 59 -26.60 3.50 -18.57
C PHE A 59 -26.15 3.27 -20.01
N PHE A 60 -26.95 2.58 -20.82
CA PHE A 60 -26.63 2.22 -22.20
C PHE A 60 -27.70 2.70 -23.18
N SER A 61 -28.30 3.86 -22.92
CA SER A 61 -29.26 4.48 -23.85
C SER A 61 -28.59 4.65 -25.22
N ASP A 62 -29.21 4.12 -26.29
CA ASP A 62 -28.76 4.19 -27.71
C ASP A 62 -28.74 5.63 -28.29
N HIS A 63 -28.68 6.65 -27.43
CA HIS A 63 -28.74 8.07 -27.80
C HIS A 63 -27.46 8.84 -27.47
N GLN A 64 -26.37 8.15 -27.15
CA GLN A 64 -25.06 8.79 -27.23
C GLN A 64 -24.64 8.79 -28.70
N PRO A 65 -24.67 9.94 -29.42
CA PRO A 65 -24.16 9.98 -30.78
C PRO A 65 -22.71 9.50 -30.71
N ALA A 66 -22.41 8.46 -31.47
CA ALA A 66 -21.08 7.86 -31.51
C ALA A 66 -20.05 9.00 -31.62
N PRO A 67 -19.07 9.10 -30.70
CA PRO A 67 -17.94 9.98 -30.94
C PRO A 67 -17.39 9.56 -32.29
N LYS A 68 -17.40 10.49 -33.26
CA LYS A 68 -16.82 10.26 -34.58
C LYS A 68 -15.43 9.71 -34.33
N LEU A 69 -15.26 8.42 -34.62
CA LEU A 69 -13.98 7.75 -34.71
C LEU A 69 -13.19 8.52 -35.77
N VAL A 70 -12.40 9.47 -35.31
CA VAL A 70 -11.28 10.01 -36.07
C VAL A 70 -10.32 8.84 -36.21
N GLY A 71 -10.36 8.21 -37.38
CA GLY A 71 -9.42 7.16 -37.73
C GLY A 71 -7.98 7.66 -37.61
N PRO A 72 -7.01 6.79 -37.28
CA PRO A 72 -5.60 7.14 -37.20
C PRO A 72 -5.01 7.27 -38.61
N SER A 73 -5.46 8.27 -39.36
CA SER A 73 -4.93 8.57 -40.68
C SER A 73 -5.05 10.07 -40.90
N HIS A 74 -3.89 10.74 -40.94
CA HIS A 74 -3.69 12.17 -41.19
C HIS A 74 -3.70 13.10 -39.95
N VAL A 75 -2.75 12.91 -39.04
CA VAL A 75 -2.09 14.02 -38.32
C VAL A 75 -0.58 13.75 -38.22
N SER A 76 0.19 14.58 -38.93
CA SER A 76 1.58 14.97 -38.66
C SER A 76 2.75 13.99 -38.90
N THR A 77 3.11 13.81 -40.16
CA THR A 77 4.40 13.29 -40.64
C THR A 77 5.56 14.32 -40.56
N ALA A 78 5.63 15.14 -39.50
CA ALA A 78 6.67 16.19 -39.40
C ALA A 78 7.18 16.54 -37.98
N ILE A 79 6.85 15.76 -36.94
CA ILE A 79 7.42 15.93 -35.57
C ILE A 79 8.25 14.69 -35.13
N ASP A 80 8.33 13.66 -35.97
CA ASP A 80 8.66 12.30 -35.50
C ASP A 80 10.16 11.89 -35.57
N SER A 81 11.06 12.81 -35.90
CA SER A 81 12.51 12.51 -35.87
C SER A 81 13.18 12.93 -34.57
N SER A 82 12.90 14.11 -34.04
CA SER A 82 13.58 14.62 -32.84
C SER A 82 13.05 14.00 -31.54
N GLN A 83 11.75 13.73 -31.45
CA GLN A 83 11.16 13.11 -30.26
C GLN A 83 11.47 11.61 -30.20
N LYS A 84 11.52 10.93 -31.36
CA LYS A 84 11.97 9.54 -31.46
C LYS A 84 13.44 9.40 -31.09
N VAL A 85 14.31 10.30 -31.56
CA VAL A 85 15.73 10.32 -31.18
C VAL A 85 15.92 10.60 -29.69
N ALA A 86 15.13 11.49 -29.08
CA ALA A 86 15.18 11.73 -27.63
C ALA A 86 14.78 10.46 -26.84
N VAL A 87 13.65 9.83 -27.18
CA VAL A 87 13.18 8.60 -26.53
C VAL A 87 14.14 7.42 -26.74
N GLU A 88 14.76 7.31 -27.91
CA GLU A 88 15.75 6.26 -28.21
C GLU A 88 17.09 6.51 -27.50
N MET A 89 17.54 7.77 -27.45
CA MET A 89 18.74 8.18 -26.71
C MET A 89 18.57 7.94 -25.21
N ASP A 90 17.37 8.18 -24.67
CA ASP A 90 17.03 7.88 -23.28
C ASP A 90 17.11 6.36 -23.00
N ARG A 91 16.67 5.51 -23.94
CA ARG A 91 16.71 4.04 -23.76
C ARG A 91 18.13 3.48 -23.82
N ALA A 92 18.96 3.96 -24.74
CA ALA A 92 20.36 3.55 -24.81
C ALA A 92 21.10 3.94 -23.52
N LEU A 93 20.94 5.18 -23.08
CA LEU A 93 21.56 5.66 -21.85
C LEU A 93 21.03 4.91 -20.61
N GLN A 94 19.75 4.55 -20.58
CA GLN A 94 19.20 3.72 -19.51
C GLN A 94 19.85 2.32 -19.48
N THR A 95 20.06 1.70 -20.65
CA THR A 95 20.73 0.39 -20.74
C THR A 95 22.18 0.47 -20.23
N GLU A 96 22.87 1.56 -20.54
CA GLU A 96 24.22 1.85 -20.02
C GLU A 96 24.20 2.03 -18.50
N ALA A 97 23.24 2.80 -17.98
CA ALA A 97 23.08 3.04 -16.54
C ALA A 97 22.73 1.76 -15.78
N ASP A 98 21.86 0.91 -16.32
CA ASP A 98 21.50 -0.39 -15.75
C ASP A 98 22.73 -1.31 -15.66
N TRP A 99 23.57 -1.32 -16.70
CA TRP A 99 24.82 -2.06 -16.71
C TRP A 99 25.78 -1.55 -15.64
N ILE A 100 26.02 -0.23 -15.59
CA ILE A 100 26.90 0.39 -14.59
C ILE A 100 26.39 0.09 -13.17
N ALA A 101 25.10 0.28 -12.92
CA ALA A 101 24.48 0.03 -11.62
C ALA A 101 24.63 -1.43 -11.16
N ALA A 102 24.55 -2.39 -12.08
CA ALA A 102 24.76 -3.81 -11.79
C ALA A 102 26.21 -4.15 -11.42
N HIS A 103 27.19 -3.35 -11.85
CA HIS A 103 28.61 -3.52 -11.52
C HIS A 103 29.03 -2.82 -10.23
N ILE A 104 28.24 -1.86 -9.74
CA ILE A 104 28.48 -1.25 -8.42
C ILE A 104 28.34 -2.34 -7.35
N PRO A 105 29.36 -2.55 -6.47
CA PRO A 105 29.28 -3.53 -5.41
C PRO A 105 28.03 -3.34 -4.55
N LEU A 106 27.36 -4.44 -4.20
CA LEU A 106 26.05 -4.38 -3.54
C LEU A 106 26.05 -3.53 -2.25
N ALA A 107 27.15 -3.57 -1.48
CA ALA A 107 27.30 -2.77 -0.26
C ALA A 107 27.43 -1.27 -0.53
N GLU A 108 27.87 -0.86 -1.72
CA GLU A 108 28.07 0.54 -2.11
C GLU A 108 26.87 1.15 -2.83
N GLN A 109 25.99 0.33 -3.42
CA GLN A 109 24.81 0.83 -4.15
C GLN A 109 23.97 1.86 -3.36
N PRO A 110 23.67 1.67 -2.06
CA PRO A 110 22.93 2.68 -1.29
C PRO A 110 23.71 3.99 -1.13
N VAL A 111 25.04 3.93 -1.03
CA VAL A 111 25.92 5.10 -0.90
C VAL A 111 25.93 5.92 -2.18
N TRP A 112 26.07 5.24 -3.33
CA TRP A 112 25.97 5.84 -4.65
C TRP A 112 24.60 6.48 -4.88
N LEU A 113 23.52 5.75 -4.57
CA LEU A 113 22.16 6.25 -4.75
C LEU A 113 21.90 7.49 -3.87
N ALA A 114 22.29 7.44 -2.59
CA ALA A 114 22.16 8.57 -1.68
C ALA A 114 22.95 9.81 -2.17
N GLY A 115 24.19 9.63 -2.64
CA GLY A 115 24.94 10.76 -3.18
C GLY A 115 24.38 11.30 -4.50
N CYS A 116 23.82 10.44 -5.36
CA CYS A 116 23.17 10.89 -6.59
C CYS A 116 21.92 11.74 -6.27
N LEU A 117 21.11 11.31 -5.30
CA LEU A 117 19.96 12.09 -4.82
C LEU A 117 20.40 13.44 -4.26
N ARG A 118 21.43 13.48 -3.41
CA ARG A 118 21.98 14.74 -2.88
C ARG A 118 22.44 15.68 -4.01
N MET A 119 23.08 15.14 -5.04
CA MET A 119 23.49 15.94 -6.22
C MET A 119 22.28 16.52 -6.96
N LYS A 120 21.20 15.74 -7.12
CA LYS A 120 19.96 16.23 -7.74
C LYS A 120 19.35 17.37 -6.92
N GLN A 121 19.26 17.20 -5.60
CA GLN A 121 18.69 18.20 -4.68
C GLN A 121 19.52 19.50 -4.64
N GLN A 122 20.85 19.41 -4.65
CA GLN A 122 21.74 20.58 -4.69
C GLN A 122 21.66 21.35 -6.01
N GLY A 123 21.35 20.68 -7.13
CA GLY A 123 21.12 21.35 -8.40
C GLY A 123 19.89 22.27 -8.35
N GLU A 124 18.86 21.86 -7.62
CA GLU A 124 17.62 22.62 -7.43
C GLU A 124 17.78 23.72 -6.36
N SER A 125 18.49 23.41 -5.28
CA SER A 125 18.77 24.33 -4.18
C SER A 125 20.15 24.98 -4.35
N ARG A 126 20.23 26.12 -5.04
CA ARG A 126 21.44 26.97 -5.18
C ARG A 126 22.00 27.54 -3.85
N GLN A 127 21.89 26.83 -2.73
CA GLN A 127 22.39 27.28 -1.43
C GLN A 127 23.80 26.75 -1.14
N LYS A 128 24.71 27.71 -0.93
CA LYS A 128 26.03 27.54 -0.33
C LYS A 128 25.84 27.03 1.11
N ASN A 129 26.33 25.83 1.47
CA ASN A 129 27.25 25.64 2.61
C ASN A 129 27.49 24.20 3.10
N ASP A 130 26.85 23.15 2.59
CA ASP A 130 27.05 21.78 3.12
C ASP A 130 28.20 21.02 2.44
N VAL A 131 29.43 21.54 2.56
CA VAL A 131 30.65 20.92 1.98
C VAL A 131 31.30 19.91 2.95
N ILE A 132 30.92 19.90 4.24
CA ILE A 132 31.76 19.31 5.29
C ILE A 132 31.57 17.78 5.46
N ASP A 133 30.42 17.21 5.11
CA ASP A 133 30.16 15.77 5.36
C ASP A 133 30.30 14.84 4.14
N ALA A 134 30.56 15.38 2.94
CA ALA A 134 30.56 14.58 1.71
C ALA A 134 31.76 13.63 1.56
N ASN A 135 32.86 13.86 2.29
CA ASN A 135 34.10 13.12 2.11
C ASN A 135 34.22 11.84 2.96
N MET A 136 33.41 11.64 3.99
CA MET A 136 33.61 10.51 4.91
C MET A 136 33.19 9.15 4.32
N ASN A 137 32.40 9.13 3.24
CA ASN A 137 31.89 7.89 2.64
C ASN A 137 32.11 7.87 1.12
N ARG A 138 33.32 8.17 0.64
CA ARG A 138 33.61 7.99 -0.79
C ARG A 138 33.61 6.48 -1.10
N PRO A 139 32.74 5.99 -1.99
CA PRO A 139 32.74 4.58 -2.39
C PRO A 139 34.07 4.23 -3.09
N GLU A 140 34.48 2.96 -3.02
CA GLU A 140 35.71 2.54 -3.67
C GLU A 140 35.55 2.62 -5.19
N SER A 141 36.56 3.16 -5.88
CA SER A 141 36.56 3.33 -7.33
C SER A 141 37.12 2.13 -8.09
N SER A 142 37.46 1.04 -7.39
CA SER A 142 38.18 -0.11 -7.95
C SER A 142 37.36 -0.83 -9.04
N TRP A 143 36.06 -1.01 -8.81
CA TRP A 143 35.14 -1.67 -9.76
C TRP A 143 35.00 -0.92 -11.09
N MET A 144 35.24 0.40 -11.12
CA MET A 144 35.08 1.20 -12.34
C MET A 144 36.07 0.76 -13.43
N ALA A 145 37.33 0.49 -13.06
CA ALA A 145 38.35 0.06 -14.02
C ALA A 145 37.96 -1.26 -14.69
N GLU A 146 37.40 -2.20 -13.93
CA GLU A 146 36.92 -3.49 -14.46
C GLU A 146 35.67 -3.31 -15.33
N CYS A 147 34.68 -2.55 -14.85
CA CYS A 147 33.42 -2.29 -15.56
C CYS A 147 33.65 -1.67 -16.95
N PHE A 148 34.59 -0.72 -17.07
CA PHE A 148 34.88 -0.04 -18.34
C PHE A 148 35.98 -0.72 -19.18
N ALA A 149 36.70 -1.69 -18.64
CA ALA A 149 37.63 -2.53 -19.40
C ALA A 149 36.91 -3.65 -20.17
N ASP A 150 35.71 -4.04 -19.74
CA ASP A 150 34.94 -5.11 -20.38
C ASP A 150 34.52 -4.72 -21.83
N PRO A 151 34.95 -5.46 -22.86
CA PRO A 151 34.54 -5.21 -24.24
C PRO A 151 33.08 -5.57 -24.51
N SER A 152 32.43 -6.36 -23.65
CA SER A 152 31.01 -6.73 -23.76
C SER A 152 30.05 -5.70 -23.17
N ALA A 153 30.57 -4.69 -22.47
CA ALA A 153 29.76 -3.63 -21.88
C ALA A 153 28.93 -2.92 -22.98
N PRO A 154 27.60 -2.77 -22.81
CA PRO A 154 26.70 -2.12 -23.77
C PRO A 154 26.86 -0.59 -23.78
N ILE A 155 28.07 -0.08 -23.50
CA ILE A 155 28.39 1.34 -23.39
C ILE A 155 28.97 1.82 -24.71
N ARG A 156 28.27 2.78 -25.34
CA ARG A 156 28.74 3.39 -26.59
C ARG A 156 30.11 4.02 -26.39
N GLN A 157 31.00 3.87 -27.38
CA GLN A 157 32.40 4.31 -27.24
C GLN A 157 32.54 5.82 -26.93
N HIS A 158 31.66 6.67 -27.47
CA HIS A 158 31.65 8.11 -27.18
C HIS A 158 31.09 8.43 -25.77
N GLU A 159 30.15 7.63 -25.27
CA GLU A 159 29.57 7.81 -23.93
C GLU A 159 30.49 7.29 -22.82
N ARG A 160 31.36 6.32 -23.12
CA ARG A 160 32.28 5.71 -22.15
C ARG A 160 33.09 6.76 -21.39
N GLN A 161 33.67 7.73 -22.09
CA GLN A 161 34.45 8.78 -21.44
C GLN A 161 33.57 9.71 -20.60
N GLY A 162 32.35 10.01 -21.07
CA GLY A 162 31.37 10.82 -20.34
C GLY A 162 30.93 10.16 -19.03
N TRP A 163 30.69 8.85 -19.02
CA TRP A 163 30.40 8.09 -17.81
C TRP A 163 31.58 8.03 -16.83
N ILE A 164 32.79 7.73 -17.34
CA ILE A 164 34.01 7.72 -16.51
C ILE A 164 34.22 9.09 -15.85
N GLU A 165 34.07 10.17 -16.63
CA GLU A 165 34.19 11.53 -16.12
C GLU A 165 33.10 11.82 -15.07
N PHE A 166 31.84 11.47 -15.36
CA PHE A 166 30.71 11.65 -14.45
C PHE A 166 30.90 10.90 -13.11
N LEU A 167 31.37 9.64 -13.15
CA LEU A 167 31.55 8.82 -11.96
C LEU A 167 32.80 9.23 -11.15
N ASN A 168 33.91 9.57 -11.80
CA ASN A 168 35.13 10.04 -11.11
C ASN A 168 34.92 11.33 -10.34
N GLN A 169 33.96 12.12 -10.80
CA GLN A 169 33.54 13.36 -10.20
C GLN A 169 32.77 13.11 -8.89
N PHE A 170 32.20 11.93 -8.66
CA PHE A 170 31.41 11.62 -7.47
C PHE A 170 32.25 11.42 -6.18
N PRO A 171 31.79 11.92 -5.01
CA PRO A 171 30.78 12.98 -4.84
C PRO A 171 31.38 14.35 -5.20
N LEU A 172 30.70 15.13 -6.04
CA LEU A 172 31.28 16.34 -6.63
C LEU A 172 31.43 17.50 -5.66
N SER A 173 32.58 18.15 -5.75
CA SER A 173 32.80 19.50 -5.25
C SER A 173 31.97 20.52 -6.05
N VAL A 174 31.25 21.37 -5.33
CA VAL A 174 30.20 22.31 -5.80
C VAL A 174 30.70 23.39 -6.80
N GLN A 175 31.96 23.41 -7.25
CA GLN A 175 32.58 24.69 -7.64
C GLN A 175 33.04 24.90 -9.10
N SER A 176 32.84 23.99 -10.05
CA SER A 176 33.18 24.31 -11.46
C SER A 176 31.97 24.83 -12.23
N LYS A 177 32.00 26.12 -12.59
CA LYS A 177 31.05 26.75 -13.51
C LYS A 177 31.24 26.13 -14.90
N ARG A 178 30.36 25.19 -15.27
CA ARG A 178 30.40 24.46 -16.56
C ARG A 178 29.44 25.06 -17.60
N PRO A 179 29.67 24.82 -18.90
CA PRO A 179 28.72 25.16 -19.95
C PRO A 179 27.37 24.43 -19.79
N GLU A 180 26.28 25.06 -20.23
CA GLU A 180 24.90 24.57 -20.05
C GLU A 180 24.62 23.21 -20.71
N THR A 181 25.26 22.93 -21.84
CA THR A 181 25.12 21.65 -22.56
C THR A 181 25.66 20.47 -21.74
N GLU A 182 26.84 20.63 -21.15
CA GLU A 182 27.43 19.61 -20.25
C GLU A 182 26.56 19.39 -19.00
N SER A 183 25.88 20.44 -18.52
CA SER A 183 24.95 20.31 -17.40
C SER A 183 23.74 19.44 -17.75
N THR A 184 23.22 19.54 -18.98
CA THR A 184 22.03 18.80 -19.41
C THR A 184 22.32 17.31 -19.53
N GLU A 185 23.39 16.94 -20.22
CA GLU A 185 23.79 15.53 -20.35
C GLU A 185 24.14 14.90 -19.00
N ARG A 186 24.79 15.67 -18.12
CA ARG A 186 25.11 15.23 -16.78
C ARG A 186 23.86 14.97 -15.94
N ASN A 187 22.86 15.85 -16.03
CA ASN A 187 21.58 15.64 -15.34
C ASN A 187 20.89 14.39 -15.86
N LEU A 188 20.94 14.14 -17.17
CA LEU A 188 20.36 12.93 -17.75
C LEU A 188 21.06 11.65 -17.24
N ARG A 189 22.41 11.63 -17.21
CA ARG A 189 23.19 10.51 -16.62
C ARG A 189 22.89 10.30 -15.14
N LEU A 190 22.72 11.39 -14.40
CA LEU A 190 22.35 11.35 -12.99
C LEU A 190 20.97 10.71 -12.79
N GLU A 191 19.97 11.14 -13.55
CA GLU A 191 18.61 10.62 -13.44
C GLU A 191 18.49 9.15 -13.87
N THR A 192 19.15 8.75 -14.97
CA THR A 192 19.15 7.35 -15.42
C THR A 192 19.87 6.43 -14.45
N LEU A 193 20.98 6.89 -13.83
CA LEU A 193 21.68 6.12 -12.80
C LEU A 193 20.86 6.00 -11.50
N ILE A 194 20.19 7.08 -11.07
CA ILE A 194 19.24 7.02 -9.93
C ILE A 194 18.15 5.99 -10.22
N HIS A 195 17.56 6.02 -11.42
CA HIS A 195 16.53 5.08 -11.81
C HIS A 195 17.04 3.63 -11.82
N ALA A 196 18.21 3.37 -12.42
CA ALA A 196 18.81 2.04 -12.47
C ALA A 196 19.08 1.46 -11.07
N LEU A 197 19.68 2.26 -10.18
CA LEU A 197 19.95 1.86 -8.79
C LEU A 197 18.66 1.62 -8.00
N ASP A 198 17.64 2.45 -8.22
CA ASP A 198 16.33 2.30 -7.59
C ASP A 198 15.63 0.99 -8.03
N GLN A 199 15.68 0.65 -9.32
CA GLN A 199 15.14 -0.63 -9.82
C GLN A 199 15.86 -1.84 -9.21
N LEU A 200 17.19 -1.77 -9.06
CA LEU A 200 17.95 -2.83 -8.39
C LEU A 200 17.58 -2.96 -6.91
N ALA A 201 17.36 -1.83 -6.21
CA ALA A 201 16.90 -1.83 -4.83
C ALA A 201 15.53 -2.48 -4.69
N ILE A 202 14.58 -2.13 -5.57
CA ILE A 202 13.23 -2.71 -5.61
C ILE A 202 13.27 -4.20 -5.94
N GLY A 203 14.08 -4.61 -6.93
CA GLY A 203 14.22 -6.01 -7.34
C GLY A 203 14.76 -6.94 -6.26
N ARG A 204 15.38 -6.40 -5.21
CA ARG A 204 15.84 -7.17 -4.04
C ARG A 204 14.76 -7.41 -2.99
N VAL A 205 13.68 -6.63 -3.02
CA VAL A 205 12.61 -6.70 -2.03
C VAL A 205 11.91 -8.05 -2.12
N VAL A 206 11.75 -8.73 -0.98
CA VAL A 206 11.10 -10.04 -0.92
C VAL A 206 9.63 -9.85 -0.56
N ASP A 207 8.74 -10.01 -1.53
CA ASP A 207 7.29 -9.88 -1.32
C ASP A 207 6.69 -11.03 -0.48
N GLY A 208 5.62 -10.73 0.26
CA GLY A 208 4.84 -11.71 1.05
C GLY A 208 5.55 -12.28 2.29
N GLY A 209 6.79 -11.86 2.57
CA GLY A 209 7.57 -12.31 3.70
C GLY A 209 7.55 -11.36 4.91
N VAL A 210 8.28 -11.73 5.95
CA VAL A 210 8.68 -10.81 7.03
C VAL A 210 9.74 -9.82 6.52
N TRP A 211 10.11 -8.83 7.34
CA TRP A 211 11.24 -7.95 7.02
C TRP A 211 12.54 -8.74 6.92
N SER A 212 13.31 -8.45 5.87
CA SER A 212 14.62 -9.02 5.66
C SER A 212 15.65 -7.92 5.40
N GLY A 213 16.94 -8.24 5.57
CA GLY A 213 18.02 -7.31 5.23
C GLY A 213 18.01 -6.87 3.76
N LYS A 214 17.38 -7.64 2.85
CA LYS A 214 17.25 -7.29 1.43
C LYS A 214 16.25 -6.16 1.17
N ASP A 215 15.30 -5.95 2.06
CA ASP A 215 14.26 -4.91 1.91
C ASP A 215 14.78 -3.52 2.35
N VAL A 216 15.89 -3.49 3.08
CA VAL A 216 16.39 -2.31 3.80
C VAL A 216 16.78 -1.17 2.85
N ASP A 217 17.38 -1.49 1.71
CA ASP A 217 17.84 -0.49 0.75
C ASP A 217 16.67 0.29 0.14
N ALA A 218 15.68 -0.41 -0.44
CA ALA A 218 14.47 0.21 -0.97
C ALA A 218 13.67 0.95 0.11
N LEU A 219 13.61 0.42 1.33
CA LEU A 219 12.96 1.08 2.46
C LEU A 219 13.59 2.45 2.77
N TYR A 220 14.90 2.51 2.99
CA TYR A 220 15.57 3.78 3.32
C TYR A 220 15.60 4.73 2.12
N ARG A 221 15.75 4.21 0.90
CA ARG A 221 15.64 4.98 -0.33
C ARG A 221 14.29 5.69 -0.45
N PHE A 222 13.19 4.99 -0.17
CA PHE A 222 11.85 5.59 -0.24
C PHE A 222 11.58 6.55 0.93
N LEU A 223 12.13 6.28 2.12
CA LEU A 223 12.05 7.21 3.25
C LEU A 223 12.80 8.52 2.98
N ALA A 224 13.99 8.45 2.36
CA ALA A 224 14.77 9.63 2.00
C ALA A 224 14.03 10.51 0.99
N GLU A 225 13.42 9.90 -0.02
CA GLU A 225 12.54 10.60 -0.98
C GLU A 225 11.32 11.22 -0.30
N ALA A 226 10.68 10.49 0.60
CA ALA A 226 9.54 11.00 1.35
C ALA A 226 9.91 12.22 2.22
N GLN A 227 11.08 12.19 2.86
CA GLN A 227 11.59 13.31 3.65
C GLN A 227 11.85 14.53 2.76
N TYR A 228 12.53 14.33 1.62
CA TYR A 228 12.78 15.40 0.66
C TYR A 228 11.50 16.07 0.18
N LEU A 229 10.50 15.27 -0.23
CA LEU A 229 9.22 15.81 -0.70
C LEU A 229 8.44 16.53 0.42
N ALA A 230 8.58 16.09 1.67
CA ALA A 230 7.97 16.78 2.81
C ALA A 230 8.65 18.14 3.06
N GLU A 231 9.98 18.21 3.01
CA GLU A 231 10.74 19.45 3.14
C GLU A 231 10.44 20.43 2.01
N ALA A 232 10.40 19.95 0.76
CA ALA A 232 10.03 20.75 -0.41
C ALA A 232 8.61 21.32 -0.27
N GLN A 233 7.65 20.52 0.21
CA GLN A 233 6.30 21.01 0.48
C GLN A 233 6.27 22.09 1.57
N ASN A 234 7.00 21.88 2.68
CA ASN A 234 7.07 22.85 3.78
C ASN A 234 7.69 24.18 3.33
N LEU A 235 8.73 24.12 2.48
CA LEU A 235 9.36 25.31 1.90
C LEU A 235 8.40 26.05 0.96
N ALA A 236 7.71 25.33 0.08
CA ALA A 236 6.71 25.91 -0.81
C ALA A 236 5.56 26.56 -0.02
N GLU A 237 5.12 25.94 1.08
CA GLU A 237 4.11 26.50 1.97
C GLU A 237 4.61 27.76 2.70
N ALA A 238 5.86 27.75 3.21
CA ALA A 238 6.46 28.91 3.86
C ALA A 238 6.64 30.10 2.90
N GLN A 239 7.10 29.84 1.68
CA GLN A 239 7.19 30.85 0.61
C GLN A 239 5.81 31.42 0.29
N TYR A 240 4.82 30.56 0.12
CA TYR A 240 3.45 30.99 -0.11
C TYR A 240 2.91 31.84 1.04
N LEU A 241 3.13 31.48 2.31
CA LEU A 241 2.67 32.30 3.45
C LEU A 241 3.38 33.66 3.52
N ALA A 242 4.61 33.76 3.03
CA ALA A 242 5.32 35.03 2.90
C ALA A 242 4.73 35.90 1.78
N GLU A 243 4.36 35.30 0.64
CA GLU A 243 3.81 35.97 -0.54
C GLU A 243 2.32 36.27 -0.46
N ALA A 244 1.52 35.42 0.20
CA ALA A 244 0.07 35.49 0.34
C ALA A 244 -0.42 36.73 1.13
N ARG A 245 0.51 37.61 1.53
CA ARG A 245 0.19 39.01 1.82
C ARG A 245 -0.27 39.79 0.58
N TYR A 246 -0.21 39.22 -0.64
CA TYR A 246 -0.48 39.96 -1.88
C TYR A 246 -1.19 39.22 -3.05
N THR A 247 -1.49 37.91 -2.98
CA THR A 247 -1.95 37.14 -4.17
C THR A 247 -3.03 36.07 -3.93
N ASP A 248 -3.73 35.73 -5.03
CA ASP A 248 -4.92 34.87 -5.14
C ASP A 248 -4.70 33.41 -4.69
N PRO A 249 -5.54 32.87 -3.77
CA PRO A 249 -5.44 31.52 -3.23
C PRO A 249 -5.65 30.37 -4.24
N LEU A 250 -6.18 30.63 -5.44
CA LEU A 250 -6.40 29.56 -6.44
C LEU A 250 -5.11 29.04 -7.10
N ALA A 251 -4.04 29.83 -7.15
CA ALA A 251 -2.74 29.39 -7.67
C ALA A 251 -2.10 28.28 -6.81
N LYS A 252 -2.40 28.25 -5.51
CA LYS A 252 -1.90 27.27 -4.52
C LYS A 252 -2.25 25.81 -4.85
N ARG A 253 -3.37 25.55 -5.53
CA ARG A 253 -3.88 24.18 -5.75
C ARG A 253 -3.23 23.43 -6.91
N ARG A 254 -2.61 24.13 -7.88
CA ARG A 254 -2.07 23.45 -9.08
C ARG A 254 -0.64 22.95 -8.93
N SER A 255 0.19 23.57 -8.09
CA SER A 255 1.62 23.22 -8.01
C SER A 255 1.95 22.07 -7.06
N THR A 256 1.15 21.85 -6.00
CA THR A 256 1.45 20.85 -4.97
C THR A 256 0.84 19.47 -5.21
N GLN A 257 -0.04 19.35 -6.22
CA GLN A 257 -0.80 18.12 -6.45
C GLN A 257 -0.12 17.14 -7.41
N THR A 258 0.92 17.56 -8.13
CA THR A 258 1.57 16.77 -9.18
C THR A 258 2.26 15.50 -8.67
N ASP A 259 2.60 15.44 -7.37
CA ASP A 259 3.36 14.31 -6.79
C ASP A 259 2.50 13.35 -5.95
N ILE A 260 1.18 13.57 -5.87
CA ILE A 260 0.29 12.66 -5.13
C ILE A 260 -0.16 11.57 -6.10
N GLY A 261 0.45 10.38 -5.99
CA GLY A 261 0.05 9.19 -6.75
C GLY A 261 -1.44 8.85 -6.58
N PRO A 262 -2.03 8.05 -7.50
CA PRO A 262 -3.45 7.72 -7.47
C PRO A 262 -3.88 7.13 -6.12
N LEU A 263 -5.12 7.43 -5.70
CA LEU A 263 -5.71 6.86 -4.49
C LEU A 263 -6.07 5.39 -4.75
N ILE A 264 -5.34 4.46 -4.13
CA ILE A 264 -5.51 3.03 -4.33
C ILE A 264 -6.12 2.39 -3.07
N GLY A 265 -7.08 1.49 -3.26
CA GLY A 265 -7.64 0.67 -2.17
C GLY A 265 -6.71 -0.46 -1.75
N ILE A 266 -6.99 -1.13 -0.63
CA ILE A 266 -6.15 -2.25 -0.16
C ILE A 266 -6.13 -3.44 -1.13
N LEU A 267 -7.28 -3.76 -1.72
CA LEU A 267 -7.42 -5.01 -2.49
C LEU A 267 -6.49 -5.07 -3.72
N PRO A 268 -6.38 -4.02 -4.57
CA PRO A 268 -5.39 -3.99 -5.65
C PRO A 268 -3.94 -4.21 -5.17
N LEU A 269 -3.53 -3.57 -4.07
CA LEU A 269 -2.18 -3.71 -3.52
C LEU A 269 -1.89 -5.13 -3.02
N LEU A 270 -2.92 -5.86 -2.57
CA LEU A 270 -2.80 -7.26 -2.16
C LEU A 270 -2.79 -8.24 -3.35
N GLN A 271 -3.58 -7.95 -4.40
CA GLN A 271 -3.77 -8.83 -5.55
C GLN A 271 -2.72 -8.67 -6.64
N GLN A 272 -2.16 -7.47 -6.80
CA GLN A 272 -1.23 -7.13 -7.89
C GLN A 272 0.06 -6.49 -7.37
N PRO A 273 0.77 -7.10 -6.39
CA PRO A 273 1.95 -6.50 -5.77
C PRO A 273 3.05 -6.18 -6.79
N GLU A 274 3.22 -7.00 -7.82
CA GLU A 274 4.25 -6.83 -8.86
C GLU A 274 3.99 -5.58 -9.73
N VAL A 275 2.72 -5.23 -9.97
CA VAL A 275 2.36 -4.03 -10.75
C VAL A 275 2.61 -2.75 -9.97
N TYR A 276 2.43 -2.81 -8.64
CA TYR A 276 2.57 -1.65 -7.78
C TYR A 276 3.96 -1.53 -7.14
N ALA A 277 4.83 -2.53 -7.25
CA ALA A 277 6.17 -2.50 -6.65
C ALA A 277 6.95 -1.27 -7.13
N GLY A 278 7.28 -0.37 -6.21
CA GLY A 278 7.91 0.92 -6.49
C GLY A 278 7.02 1.95 -7.18
N ALA A 279 5.74 1.69 -7.43
CA ALA A 279 4.82 2.68 -8.00
C ALA A 279 4.39 3.70 -6.94
N SER A 280 4.29 4.96 -7.35
CA SER A 280 3.71 6.03 -6.52
C SER A 280 2.21 5.81 -6.34
N VAL A 281 1.76 5.75 -5.09
CA VAL A 281 0.37 5.51 -4.69
C VAL A 281 0.01 6.42 -3.52
N SER A 282 -1.28 6.66 -3.34
CA SER A 282 -1.82 7.25 -2.12
C SER A 282 -2.88 6.37 -1.48
N PHE A 283 -3.03 6.51 -0.16
CA PHE A 283 -3.95 5.73 0.65
C PHE A 283 -4.56 6.56 1.77
N ARG A 284 -5.86 6.37 2.05
CA ARG A 284 -6.58 7.02 3.16
C ARG A 284 -7.02 6.00 4.21
N GLY A 285 -6.74 6.30 5.46
CA GLY A 285 -7.10 5.45 6.58
C GLY A 285 -7.10 6.18 7.92
N ARG A 286 -7.41 5.46 8.99
CA ARG A 286 -7.27 5.92 10.37
C ARG A 286 -6.10 5.24 11.04
N VAL A 287 -5.29 5.98 11.79
CA VAL A 287 -4.15 5.42 12.50
C VAL A 287 -4.63 4.56 13.68
N ALA A 288 -4.46 3.24 13.58
CA ALA A 288 -4.78 2.33 14.67
C ALA A 288 -3.63 2.17 15.67
N ARG A 289 -2.38 2.29 15.21
CA ARG A 289 -1.15 2.12 16.00
C ARG A 289 -0.02 2.94 15.38
N CYS A 290 0.82 3.56 16.21
CA CYS A 290 1.98 4.34 15.78
C CYS A 290 3.24 3.85 16.50
N GLU A 291 4.22 3.32 15.77
CA GLU A 291 5.47 2.81 16.34
C GLU A 291 6.65 3.63 15.82
N ARG A 292 7.33 4.36 16.71
CA ARG A 292 8.61 5.00 16.38
C ARG A 292 9.72 3.96 16.35
N GLN A 293 10.54 3.98 15.30
CA GLN A 293 11.71 3.14 15.14
C GLN A 293 12.94 4.03 15.06
N SER A 294 13.85 3.86 16.02
CA SER A 294 15.16 4.50 15.95
C SER A 294 16.08 3.66 15.07
N THR A 295 16.83 4.31 14.18
CA THR A 295 17.88 3.64 13.40
C THR A 295 19.11 3.50 14.30
N PRO A 296 19.60 2.28 14.62
CA PRO A 296 20.80 2.12 15.42
C PRO A 296 21.99 2.87 14.82
N GLU A 297 22.79 3.52 15.65
CA GLU A 297 24.00 4.24 15.22
C GLU A 297 24.97 3.32 14.45
N GLN A 298 25.03 2.04 14.82
CA GLN A 298 25.85 1.02 14.14
C GLN A 298 25.29 0.60 12.77
N SER A 299 24.00 0.81 12.52
CA SER A 299 23.38 0.66 11.20
C SER A 299 23.47 1.93 10.35
N ILE A 300 24.12 3.01 10.85
CA ILE A 300 24.41 4.21 10.04
C ILE A 300 25.31 3.85 8.87
N ALA A 301 26.23 2.89 9.03
CA ALA A 301 27.00 2.34 7.91
C ALA A 301 26.10 1.72 6.81
N SER A 302 24.89 1.25 7.17
CA SER A 302 23.87 0.77 6.22
C SER A 302 22.85 1.84 5.81
N ASN A 303 22.89 3.03 6.40
CA ASN A 303 21.97 4.13 6.14
C ASN A 303 22.70 5.33 5.56
N ALA A 304 23.03 5.23 4.28
CA ALA A 304 23.68 6.30 3.52
C ALA A 304 22.85 7.59 3.41
N TYR A 305 21.58 7.54 3.80
CA TYR A 305 20.59 8.63 3.67
C TYR A 305 20.48 9.52 4.91
N GLY A 306 21.14 9.19 6.02
CA GLY A 306 21.16 10.04 7.22
C GLY A 306 19.89 10.01 8.08
N LEU A 307 19.00 9.04 7.85
CA LEU A 307 17.75 8.91 8.61
C LEU A 307 17.99 8.44 10.07
N THR A 308 17.72 9.30 11.04
CA THR A 308 17.91 8.94 12.47
C THR A 308 16.79 8.07 13.01
N HIS A 309 15.59 8.22 12.47
CA HIS A 309 14.39 7.49 12.88
C HIS A 309 13.33 7.51 11.78
N TYR A 310 12.27 6.72 12.00
CA TYR A 310 11.05 6.74 11.19
C TYR A 310 9.88 6.18 12.02
N TYR A 311 8.66 6.28 11.50
CA TYR A 311 7.43 5.77 12.11
C TYR A 311 6.81 4.66 11.28
N ARG A 312 6.25 3.67 11.95
CA ARG A 312 5.44 2.59 11.38
C ARG A 312 4.01 2.78 11.84
N LEU A 313 3.13 3.09 10.90
CA LEU A 313 1.73 3.40 11.13
C LEU A 313 0.86 2.26 10.62
N TRP A 314 0.13 1.61 11.52
CA TRP A 314 -0.90 0.65 11.12
C TRP A 314 -2.19 1.38 10.87
N LEU A 315 -2.66 1.38 9.62
CA LEU A 315 -3.82 2.12 9.17
C LEU A 315 -5.00 1.18 8.94
N ARG A 316 -6.17 1.57 9.47
CA ARG A 316 -7.45 0.97 9.13
C ARG A 316 -8.07 1.69 7.93
N PRO A 317 -8.47 0.98 6.87
CA PRO A 317 -9.16 1.58 5.73
C PRO A 317 -10.46 2.27 6.12
N LEU A 318 -10.75 3.40 5.48
CA LEU A 318 -12.05 4.06 5.61
C LEU A 318 -13.20 3.26 4.98
N SER A 319 -12.89 2.34 4.06
CA SER A 319 -13.87 1.47 3.38
C SER A 319 -14.49 0.40 4.28
N GLY A 320 -14.06 0.28 5.54
CA GLY A 320 -14.60 -0.69 6.50
C GLY A 320 -14.08 -2.12 6.32
N THR A 321 -13.01 -2.32 5.54
CA THR A 321 -12.34 -3.62 5.48
C THR A 321 -11.42 -3.80 6.68
N ASP A 322 -11.49 -4.95 7.36
CA ASP A 322 -10.68 -5.24 8.56
C ASP A 322 -9.18 -5.44 8.30
N ARG A 323 -8.76 -5.46 7.03
CA ARG A 323 -7.36 -5.64 6.65
C ARG A 323 -6.62 -4.31 6.82
N PRO A 324 -5.53 -4.26 7.59
CA PRO A 324 -4.76 -3.04 7.78
C PRO A 324 -3.81 -2.79 6.61
N LEU A 325 -3.35 -1.55 6.48
CA LEU A 325 -2.21 -1.15 5.67
C LEU A 325 -1.08 -0.69 6.60
N LEU A 326 0.17 -1.01 6.28
CA LEU A 326 1.32 -0.48 7.00
C LEU A 326 1.91 0.70 6.22
N ALA A 327 1.85 1.89 6.78
CA ALA A 327 2.57 3.04 6.25
C ALA A 327 3.86 3.25 7.02
N ILE A 328 4.97 3.49 6.32
CA ILE A 328 6.25 3.84 6.94
C ILE A 328 6.60 5.25 6.48
N VAL A 329 6.76 6.16 7.44
CA VAL A 329 6.92 7.59 7.18
C VAL A 329 8.07 8.16 8.01
N PRO A 330 8.80 9.18 7.53
CA PRO A 330 9.93 9.72 8.27
C PRO A 330 9.47 10.47 9.52
N GLU A 331 8.39 11.25 9.40
CA GLU A 331 7.88 12.12 10.46
C GLU A 331 6.34 12.06 10.54
N VAL A 332 5.80 12.34 11.73
CA VAL A 332 4.36 12.38 11.97
C VAL A 332 3.95 13.59 12.82
N PRO A 333 2.73 14.14 12.64
CA PRO A 333 2.16 15.11 13.57
C PRO A 333 2.05 14.57 14.99
N LYS A 334 2.11 15.45 15.99
CA LYS A 334 1.99 15.10 17.42
C LYS A 334 0.72 14.32 17.75
N GLU A 335 -0.39 14.60 17.06
CA GLU A 335 -1.66 13.88 17.24
C GLU A 335 -1.57 12.41 16.82
N VAL A 336 -0.79 12.11 15.78
CA VAL A 336 -0.54 10.75 15.30
C VAL A 336 0.46 10.04 16.20
N ASP A 337 1.51 10.74 16.65
CA ASP A 337 2.48 10.22 17.61
C ASP A 337 1.83 9.82 18.94
N ALA A 338 0.89 10.63 19.42
CA ALA A 338 0.14 10.38 20.66
C ALA A 338 -0.67 9.07 20.66
N VAL A 339 -0.94 8.47 19.50
CA VAL A 339 -1.54 7.13 19.42
C VAL A 339 -0.63 6.09 20.08
N GLY A 340 0.69 6.18 19.87
CA GLY A 340 1.66 5.29 20.50
C GLY A 340 1.61 3.82 20.03
N ALA A 341 2.60 3.06 20.50
CA ALA A 341 2.84 1.68 20.10
C ALA A 341 1.99 0.68 20.89
N ASP A 342 1.51 1.03 22.08
CA ASP A 342 0.78 0.09 22.94
C ASP A 342 -0.74 0.17 22.76
N ASN A 343 -1.23 1.21 22.09
CA ASN A 343 -2.65 1.39 21.83
C ASN A 343 -3.04 0.80 20.47
N ILE A 344 -4.18 0.12 20.46
CA ILE A 344 -4.88 -0.29 19.24
C ILE A 344 -6.20 0.45 19.22
N LEU A 345 -6.22 1.62 18.57
CA LEU A 345 -7.42 2.43 18.45
C LEU A 345 -8.34 1.87 17.37
N SER A 346 -9.64 1.83 17.67
CA SER A 346 -10.63 1.56 16.63
C SER A 346 -10.96 2.79 15.79
N GLU A 347 -10.86 3.97 16.40
CA GLU A 347 -11.10 5.26 15.76
C GLU A 347 -9.94 6.21 16.07
N GLY A 348 -8.84 6.06 15.33
CA GLY A 348 -7.73 7.00 15.41
C GLY A 348 -7.87 8.19 14.46
N PRO A 349 -6.88 9.11 14.50
CA PRO A 349 -6.83 10.27 13.62
C PRO A 349 -6.83 9.82 12.15
N PRO A 350 -7.65 10.45 11.28
CA PRO A 350 -7.62 10.18 9.85
C PRO A 350 -6.32 10.73 9.24
N VAL A 351 -5.73 9.97 8.35
CA VAL A 351 -4.51 10.36 7.63
C VAL A 351 -4.59 9.95 6.16
N MET A 352 -3.94 10.72 5.31
CA MET A 352 -3.64 10.35 3.93
C MET A 352 -2.13 10.18 3.79
N VAL A 353 -1.72 9.04 3.26
CA VAL A 353 -0.32 8.70 2.99
C VAL A 353 -0.11 8.78 1.48
N ALA A 354 0.94 9.46 1.04
CA ALA A 354 1.41 9.44 -0.33
C ALA A 354 2.86 8.94 -0.36
N GLY A 355 3.15 7.97 -1.21
CA GLY A 355 4.46 7.33 -1.24
C GLY A 355 4.54 6.23 -2.27
N ARG A 356 5.48 5.31 -2.10
CA ARG A 356 5.69 4.18 -3.01
C ARG A 356 5.27 2.89 -2.33
N PHE A 357 4.59 2.02 -3.07
CA PHE A 357 4.28 0.68 -2.58
C PHE A 357 5.56 -0.16 -2.58
N LEU A 358 5.87 -0.80 -1.46
CA LEU A 358 7.11 -1.57 -1.30
C LEU A 358 6.87 -3.07 -1.47
N LYS A 359 5.99 -3.65 -0.65
CA LYS A 359 5.69 -5.10 -0.61
C LYS A 359 4.43 -5.38 0.18
N ARG A 360 4.03 -6.65 0.22
CA ARG A 360 3.13 -7.24 1.21
C ARG A 360 3.95 -7.79 2.36
N LEU A 361 3.64 -7.37 3.58
CA LEU A 361 4.29 -7.82 4.80
C LEU A 361 3.44 -8.88 5.49
N ALA A 362 4.05 -10.02 5.79
CA ALA A 362 3.42 -11.02 6.65
C ALA A 362 3.33 -10.51 8.09
N TYR A 363 2.14 -10.61 8.68
CA TYR A 363 1.89 -10.27 10.07
C TYR A 363 0.92 -11.28 10.72
N ARG A 364 0.86 -11.26 12.06
CA ARG A 364 -0.03 -12.14 12.81
C ARG A 364 -1.31 -11.40 13.17
N SER A 365 -2.43 -11.80 12.57
CA SER A 365 -3.77 -11.34 12.93
C SER A 365 -4.41 -12.27 13.97
N ALA A 366 -5.55 -11.85 14.55
CA ALA A 366 -6.36 -12.71 15.41
C ALA A 366 -6.92 -13.95 14.68
N ALA A 367 -7.08 -13.86 13.35
CA ALA A 367 -7.56 -14.97 12.52
C ALA A 367 -6.43 -15.91 12.05
N GLY A 368 -5.16 -15.58 12.34
CA GLY A 368 -3.99 -16.31 11.87
C GLY A 368 -3.02 -15.42 11.09
N PRO A 369 -2.04 -16.02 10.40
CA PRO A 369 -1.12 -15.27 9.54
C PRO A 369 -1.90 -14.58 8.42
N ASP A 370 -1.59 -13.31 8.19
CA ASP A 370 -2.21 -12.50 7.15
C ASP A 370 -1.17 -11.55 6.52
N LEU A 371 -1.56 -10.87 5.43
CA LEU A 371 -0.72 -9.93 4.70
C LEU A 371 -1.25 -8.51 4.80
N ALA A 372 -0.35 -7.55 5.00
CA ALA A 372 -0.65 -6.12 4.94
C ALA A 372 0.20 -5.47 3.83
N PRO A 373 -0.39 -4.67 2.92
CA PRO A 373 0.39 -3.87 1.98
C PRO A 373 1.24 -2.84 2.74
N VAL A 374 2.43 -2.56 2.22
CA VAL A 374 3.37 -1.58 2.80
C VAL A 374 3.54 -0.41 1.83
N ILE A 375 3.27 0.80 2.30
CA ILE A 375 3.59 2.05 1.60
C ILE A 375 4.68 2.77 2.38
N VAL A 376 5.75 3.16 1.71
CA VAL A 376 6.79 4.02 2.29
C VAL A 376 6.63 5.41 1.69
N GLY A 377 6.45 6.42 2.52
CA GLY A 377 6.02 7.73 2.03
C GLY A 377 5.96 8.79 3.11
N ARG A 378 5.10 9.77 2.89
CA ARG A 378 4.87 10.90 3.81
C ARG A 378 3.38 11.09 4.04
N LEU A 379 3.06 11.76 5.14
CA LEU A 379 1.70 12.20 5.41
C LEU A 379 1.40 13.46 4.58
N VAL A 380 0.22 13.49 3.99
CA VAL A 380 -0.29 14.60 3.17
C VAL A 380 -1.61 15.08 3.76
N ALA A 381 -1.86 16.38 3.70
CA ALA A 381 -3.15 16.94 4.09
C ALA A 381 -4.26 16.37 3.21
N ASP A 382 -5.37 15.91 3.79
CA ASP A 382 -6.51 15.47 3.01
C ASP A 382 -7.17 16.71 2.38
N PRO A 383 -7.25 16.80 1.03
CA PRO A 383 -7.90 17.92 0.37
C PRO A 383 -9.38 18.07 0.76
N THR A 384 -10.04 16.98 1.19
CA THR A 384 -11.47 16.99 1.54
C THR A 384 -11.77 17.60 2.91
N ASP A 385 -10.81 17.64 3.83
CA ASP A 385 -11.01 18.25 5.16
C ASP A 385 -11.03 19.79 5.10
N SER A 386 -10.41 20.38 4.07
CA SER A 386 -10.37 21.83 3.87
C SER A 386 -11.73 22.43 3.51
N GLU A 387 -12.64 21.63 2.94
CA GLU A 387 -13.99 22.11 2.56
C GLU A 387 -15.00 22.03 3.71
N ARG A 388 -14.78 21.15 4.70
CA ARG A 388 -15.69 21.04 5.85
C ARG A 388 -15.44 22.08 6.93
N SER A 389 -14.20 22.54 7.08
CA SER A 389 -13.82 23.49 8.13
C SER A 389 -14.13 24.96 7.82
N SER A 390 -14.63 25.27 6.62
CA SER A 390 -14.89 26.66 6.17
C SER A 390 -16.38 27.03 6.06
N SER A 391 -17.30 26.18 6.52
CA SER A 391 -18.69 26.60 6.72
C SER A 391 -18.83 27.22 8.12
N PRO A 392 -18.90 28.56 8.26
CA PRO A 392 -19.31 29.15 9.52
C PRO A 392 -20.71 28.63 9.85
N MET A 393 -20.88 28.07 11.05
CA MET A 393 -22.22 27.79 11.60
C MET A 393 -22.96 29.12 11.75
N THR A 394 -23.62 29.56 10.67
CA THR A 394 -24.70 30.52 10.77
C THR A 394 -25.89 29.76 11.34
N ASN A 395 -26.01 29.81 12.66
CA ASN A 395 -27.22 29.41 13.37
C ASN A 395 -28.36 30.34 12.94
N ALA A 396 -29.08 29.98 11.87
CA ALA A 396 -30.33 30.64 11.49
C ALA A 396 -31.20 29.71 10.63
N SER A 397 -32.17 29.07 11.27
CA SER A 397 -33.45 28.59 10.70
C SER A 397 -34.25 28.16 11.92
N GLU A 398 -35.09 29.00 12.52
CA GLU A 398 -36.27 29.66 11.92
C GLU A 398 -37.06 28.69 11.03
N ALA A 399 -38.14 28.23 11.63
CA ALA A 399 -39.05 27.24 11.12
C ALA A 399 -39.84 27.78 9.93
N ASN A 400 -39.99 26.94 8.90
CA ASN A 400 -41.14 27.05 8.01
C ASN A 400 -41.66 25.64 7.66
N PRO A 401 -42.85 25.24 8.13
CA PRO A 401 -43.42 23.93 7.87
C PRO A 401 -44.56 24.04 6.86
N THR A 402 -44.29 23.79 5.58
CA THR A 402 -45.34 23.41 4.63
C THR A 402 -44.70 22.84 3.39
N ASP A 403 -44.71 21.51 3.24
CA ASP A 403 -45.23 20.90 2.02
C ASP A 403 -45.44 19.38 2.16
N GLN A 404 -46.42 18.91 1.39
CA GLN A 404 -47.33 17.84 1.71
C GLN A 404 -46.75 16.41 1.57
N PRO A 405 -47.27 15.44 2.35
CA PRO A 405 -46.93 14.03 2.20
C PRO A 405 -47.60 13.44 0.96
N GLN A 406 -46.79 12.98 0.01
CA GLN A 406 -47.24 12.04 -1.02
C GLN A 406 -47.65 10.72 -0.34
N ARG A 407 -48.95 10.57 -0.10
CA ARG A 407 -49.60 9.29 0.23
C ARG A 407 -49.52 8.36 -0.98
N LEU A 408 -48.34 7.79 -1.23
CA LEU A 408 -48.20 6.62 -2.08
C LEU A 408 -48.52 5.37 -1.24
N GLN A 409 -49.43 4.58 -1.79
CA GLN A 409 -50.02 3.31 -1.35
C GLN A 409 -49.08 2.36 -0.54
N PHE A 410 -48.88 2.64 0.75
CA PHE A 410 -48.10 1.78 1.66
C PHE A 410 -48.79 0.44 2.00
N THR A 411 -50.07 0.26 1.67
CA THR A 411 -50.80 -0.97 2.01
C THR A 411 -50.37 -2.19 1.19
N SER A 412 -49.83 -2.04 -0.03
CA SER A 412 -49.39 -3.20 -0.83
C SER A 412 -47.99 -3.70 -0.47
N LEU A 413 -47.08 -2.81 -0.04
CA LEU A 413 -45.72 -3.19 0.36
C LEU A 413 -45.69 -3.95 1.68
N PHE A 414 -46.51 -3.55 2.66
CA PHE A 414 -46.59 -4.29 3.93
C PHE A 414 -47.18 -5.69 3.75
N ALA A 415 -48.16 -5.88 2.85
CA ALA A 415 -48.71 -7.21 2.53
C ALA A 415 -47.66 -8.12 1.86
N LEU A 416 -46.80 -7.56 1.01
CA LEU A 416 -45.76 -8.32 0.32
C LEU A 416 -44.65 -8.73 1.29
N VAL A 417 -44.19 -7.82 2.15
CA VAL A 417 -43.15 -8.11 3.17
C VAL A 417 -43.66 -9.12 4.20
N THR A 418 -44.91 -9.00 4.67
CA THR A 418 -45.48 -9.95 5.64
C THR A 418 -45.68 -11.35 5.03
N SER A 419 -46.11 -11.45 3.77
CA SER A 419 -46.24 -12.73 3.08
C SER A 419 -44.87 -13.44 2.90
N ALA A 420 -43.83 -12.69 2.54
CA ALA A 420 -42.47 -13.23 2.42
C ALA A 420 -41.93 -13.73 3.76
N PHE A 421 -42.20 -13.00 4.85
CA PHE A 421 -41.77 -13.39 6.19
C PHE A 421 -42.45 -14.67 6.68
N LEU A 422 -43.76 -14.83 6.42
CA LEU A 422 -44.51 -16.03 6.79
C LEU A 422 -44.06 -17.27 6.01
N VAL A 423 -43.81 -17.13 4.70
CA VAL A 423 -43.29 -18.24 3.87
C VAL A 423 -41.88 -18.64 4.32
N GLY A 424 -41.00 -17.67 4.54
CA GLY A 424 -39.63 -17.94 5.02
C GLY A 424 -39.61 -18.61 6.39
N SER A 425 -40.42 -18.14 7.33
CA SER A 425 -40.53 -18.72 8.67
C SER A 425 -41.10 -20.14 8.64
N GLY A 426 -42.12 -20.39 7.82
CA GLY A 426 -42.73 -21.71 7.65
C GLY A 426 -41.74 -22.73 7.08
N LEU A 427 -40.98 -22.34 6.06
CA LEU A 427 -39.96 -23.21 5.46
C LEU A 427 -38.84 -23.56 6.46
N ALA A 428 -38.40 -22.58 7.25
CA ALA A 428 -37.42 -22.79 8.31
C ALA A 428 -37.93 -23.76 9.39
N ALA A 429 -39.19 -23.62 9.81
CA ALA A 429 -39.80 -24.51 10.80
C ALA A 429 -39.88 -25.97 10.30
N ILE A 430 -40.24 -26.18 9.02
CA ILE A 430 -40.29 -27.52 8.39
C ILE A 430 -38.89 -28.16 8.34
N LEU A 431 -37.86 -27.39 7.98
CA LEU A 431 -36.48 -27.88 7.95
C LEU A 431 -35.96 -28.23 9.35
N PHE A 432 -36.28 -27.41 10.35
CA PHE A 432 -35.95 -27.71 11.75
C PHE A 432 -36.66 -28.95 12.29
N TYR A 433 -37.94 -29.12 11.95
CA TYR A 433 -38.69 -30.32 12.35
C TYR A 433 -38.06 -31.59 11.75
N ARG A 434 -37.72 -31.55 10.46
CA ARG A 434 -37.14 -32.70 9.74
C ARG A 434 -35.77 -33.09 10.29
N THR A 435 -34.91 -32.10 10.57
CA THR A 435 -33.57 -32.35 11.16
C THR A 435 -33.67 -32.87 12.58
N ASN A 436 -34.60 -32.37 13.40
CA ASN A 436 -34.80 -32.86 14.76
C ASN A 436 -35.34 -34.30 14.79
N ALA A 437 -36.25 -34.65 13.86
CA ALA A 437 -36.74 -36.02 13.70
C ALA A 437 -35.61 -36.99 13.29
N GLN A 438 -34.73 -36.59 12.37
CA GLN A 438 -33.56 -37.39 11.99
C GLN A 438 -32.55 -37.55 13.13
N ALA A 439 -32.32 -36.49 13.92
CA ALA A 439 -31.46 -36.56 15.09
C ALA A 439 -31.98 -37.53 16.15
N LYS A 440 -33.31 -37.59 16.37
CA LYS A 440 -33.93 -38.58 17.25
C LYS A 440 -33.75 -40.02 16.75
N ARG A 441 -33.94 -40.27 15.44
CA ARG A 441 -33.69 -41.59 14.84
C ARG A 441 -32.23 -42.03 14.96
N SER A 442 -31.28 -41.09 14.78
CA SER A 442 -29.85 -41.40 14.94
C SER A 442 -29.49 -41.77 16.37
N ARG A 443 -30.09 -41.12 17.38
CA ARG A 443 -29.91 -41.49 18.79
C ARG A 443 -30.44 -42.89 19.08
N GLN A 444 -31.64 -43.21 18.58
CA GLN A 444 -32.21 -44.55 18.72
C GLN A 444 -31.31 -45.63 18.08
N LEU A 445 -30.73 -45.37 16.91
CA LEU A 445 -29.80 -46.32 16.27
C LEU A 445 -28.49 -46.52 17.07
N ARG A 446 -28.00 -45.47 17.73
CA ARG A 446 -26.82 -45.57 18.61
C ARG A 446 -27.13 -46.31 19.91
N ASP A 447 -28.29 -46.08 20.49
CA ASP A 447 -28.74 -46.80 21.69
C ASP A 447 -29.00 -48.29 21.38
N THR A 448 -29.49 -48.63 20.17
CA THR A 448 -29.61 -50.02 19.74
C THR A 448 -28.26 -50.66 19.41
N SER A 449 -27.29 -49.89 18.91
CA SER A 449 -25.94 -50.37 18.60
C SER A 449 -25.03 -50.46 19.84
N MET A 450 -25.41 -49.84 20.95
CA MET A 450 -24.74 -49.96 22.25
C MET A 450 -25.30 -51.08 23.12
N LYS A 451 -26.24 -51.90 22.62
CA LYS A 451 -26.62 -53.14 23.29
C LYS A 451 -25.45 -54.12 23.23
N ASP A 452 -24.71 -54.09 24.34
CA ASP A 452 -23.88 -55.10 24.94
C ASP A 452 -22.87 -55.83 24.02
N PRO A 453 -21.61 -55.36 23.92
CA PRO A 453 -20.53 -56.11 23.28
C PRO A 453 -20.17 -57.40 24.04
N SER A 454 -20.78 -57.65 25.21
CA SER A 454 -20.58 -58.86 26.01
C SER A 454 -21.00 -60.13 25.25
N THR A 455 -22.00 -60.10 24.37
CA THR A 455 -22.35 -61.27 23.55
C THR A 455 -21.27 -61.62 22.53
N PHE A 456 -20.61 -60.61 21.95
CA PHE A 456 -19.49 -60.82 21.02
C PHE A 456 -18.22 -61.29 21.76
N LEU A 457 -17.95 -60.74 22.95
CA LEU A 457 -16.81 -61.15 23.76
C LEU A 457 -16.99 -62.58 24.33
N ASN A 458 -18.21 -62.98 24.68
CA ASN A 458 -18.51 -64.35 25.11
C ASN A 458 -18.36 -65.36 23.95
N ASP A 459 -18.75 -64.98 22.73
CA ASP A 459 -18.61 -65.83 21.54
C ASP A 459 -17.13 -66.05 21.13
N LEU A 460 -16.29 -65.03 21.35
CA LEU A 460 -14.83 -65.14 21.20
C LEU A 460 -14.19 -65.99 22.30
N ALA A 461 -14.68 -65.92 23.54
CA ALA A 461 -14.19 -66.74 24.64
C ALA A 461 -14.50 -68.23 24.43
N SER A 462 -15.68 -68.57 23.91
CA SER A 462 -16.07 -69.97 23.64
C SER A 462 -15.39 -70.60 22.41
N ARG A 463 -14.67 -69.84 21.58
CA ARG A 463 -13.94 -70.37 20.41
C ARG A 463 -12.49 -70.75 20.70
N ASN A 464 -11.97 -70.41 21.88
CA ASN A 464 -10.59 -70.68 22.28
C ASN A 464 -10.47 -71.82 23.32
N GLU A 465 -11.57 -72.52 23.62
CA GLU A 465 -11.58 -73.87 24.22
C GLU A 465 -11.97 -74.88 23.14
#